data_AF-A0A7S1HG24-F1
#
_entry.id   AF-A0A7S1HG24-F1
#
_cell.length_a   1.000
_cell.length_b   1.000
_cell.length_c   1.000
_cell.angle_alpha   90.00
_cell.angle_beta   90.00
_cell.angle_gamma   90.00
#
_symmetry.space_group_name_H-M   'P 1'
#
loop_
_entity.id
_entity.type
_entity.pdbx_description
1 polymer ?
#
loop_
_entity_poly.entity_id
_entity_poly.type
_entity_poly.pdbx_seq_one_letter_code
_entity_poly.pdbx_strand_id
1 'polypeptide(L)'
;ARGAPLPLARVRVGSEHGRWQGPGLRAEPQLGAFRALRARPLVVLVELPQAELRRQWLLDVRDIGLPALAIAAALLVLSNIGAAALRGRERTTLALDAARHRAAERERELNAIFGSVQDLLFRTDYSGRVTFINERYAQLSGHPVSHALGLPL
;
A
#
# COMPACT_ATOMS: atom_id res chain seq x y z
N ALA A 1 23.00 -6.62 47.30
CA ALA A 1 23.14 -5.32 46.63
C ALA A 1 24.20 -4.50 47.36
N ARG A 2 25.38 -4.29 46.77
CA ARG A 2 26.45 -3.48 47.39
C ARG A 2 26.03 -2.01 47.27
N GLY A 3 25.57 -1.42 48.38
CA GLY A 3 25.32 0.02 48.45
C GLY A 3 26.61 0.76 48.13
N ALA A 4 26.57 1.61 47.11
CA ALA A 4 27.70 2.48 46.79
C ALA A 4 28.07 3.29 48.04
N PRO A 5 29.36 3.41 48.39
CA PRO A 5 29.76 4.17 49.58
C PRO A 5 29.30 5.62 49.43
N LEU A 6 28.66 6.12 50.49
CA LEU A 6 28.11 7.48 50.63
C LEU A 6 29.11 8.53 50.12
N PRO A 7 28.66 9.63 49.51
CA PRO A 7 29.52 10.62 48.85
C PRO A 7 30.61 11.18 49.78
N LEU A 8 30.29 11.35 51.06
CA LEU A 8 31.21 11.83 52.10
C LEU A 8 32.39 10.87 52.34
N ALA A 9 32.17 9.56 52.19
CA ALA A 9 33.24 8.57 52.36
C ALA A 9 34.27 8.65 51.23
N ARG A 10 33.88 9.06 50.02
CA ARG A 10 34.78 9.18 48.85
C ARG A 10 35.59 10.47 48.85
N VAL A 11 35.01 11.57 49.31
CA VAL A 11 35.77 12.81 49.55
C VAL A 11 36.87 12.57 50.59
N ARG A 12 36.58 11.74 51.61
CA ARG A 12 37.58 11.34 52.62
C ARG A 12 38.73 10.49 52.07
N VAL A 13 38.57 9.90 50.89
CA VAL A 13 39.61 9.10 50.17
C VAL A 13 40.45 9.98 49.24
N GLY A 14 40.34 11.33 49.34
CA GLY A 14 41.20 12.26 48.61
C GLY A 14 40.77 12.56 47.18
N SER A 15 39.57 12.12 46.78
CA SER A 15 39.01 12.46 45.46
C SER A 15 38.40 13.86 45.49
N GLU A 16 38.95 14.79 44.70
CA GLU A 16 38.48 16.19 44.67
C GLU A 16 37.17 16.39 43.89
N HIS A 17 36.88 15.49 42.96
CA HIS A 17 35.65 15.48 42.18
C HIS A 17 35.24 14.05 41.82
N GLY A 18 33.94 13.79 41.67
CA GLY A 18 33.45 12.49 41.25
C GLY A 18 31.98 12.49 40.86
N ARG A 19 31.60 11.51 40.06
CA ARG A 19 30.21 11.23 39.70
C ARG A 19 29.77 9.92 40.35
N TRP A 20 28.51 9.82 40.74
CA TRP A 20 27.92 8.56 41.19
C TRP A 20 26.51 8.38 40.66
N GLN A 21 26.10 7.11 40.61
CA GLN A 21 24.75 6.68 40.28
C GLN A 21 24.31 5.70 41.36
N GLY A 22 23.18 5.97 42.02
CA GLY A 22 22.65 5.16 43.11
C GLY A 22 22.16 5.99 44.30
N PRO A 23 21.82 5.35 45.43
CA PRO A 23 21.36 6.06 46.62
C PRO A 23 22.43 7.03 47.12
N GLY A 24 22.02 8.28 47.39
CA GLY A 24 22.87 9.38 47.83
C GLY A 24 22.56 9.75 49.28
N LEU A 25 22.28 11.03 49.54
CA LEU A 25 21.69 11.46 50.82
C LEU A 25 20.23 11.02 50.97
N ARG A 26 19.53 10.80 49.86
CA ARG A 26 18.19 10.21 49.82
C ARG A 26 18.27 8.73 49.41
N ALA A 27 17.31 7.94 49.88
CA ALA A 27 17.22 6.50 49.62
C ALA A 27 16.92 6.14 48.16
N GLU A 28 16.36 7.08 47.40
CA GLU A 28 16.07 6.89 45.98
C GLU A 28 17.36 6.90 45.12
N PRO A 29 17.37 6.24 43.96
CA PRO A 29 18.49 6.32 43.03
C PRO A 29 18.66 7.75 42.51
N GLN A 30 19.81 8.36 42.80
CA GLN A 30 20.17 9.68 42.35
C GLN A 30 21.39 9.61 41.43
N LEU A 31 21.40 10.49 40.42
CA LEU A 31 22.60 10.80 39.66
C LEU A 31 23.18 12.04 40.30
N GLY A 32 24.40 11.96 40.78
CA GLY A 32 25.00 13.11 41.41
C GLY A 32 26.47 13.30 41.12
N ALA A 33 26.90 14.53 41.31
CA ALA A 33 28.29 14.94 41.19
C ALA A 33 28.70 15.70 42.45
N PHE A 34 29.90 15.45 42.93
CA PHE A 34 30.47 16.19 44.05
C PHE A 34 31.77 16.86 43.64
N ARG A 35 32.06 18.00 44.26
CA ARG A 35 33.34 18.71 44.17
C ARG A 35 33.73 19.29 45.53
N ALA A 36 34.93 18.97 46.00
CA ALA A 36 35.50 19.53 47.22
C ALA A 36 36.31 20.80 46.91
N LEU A 37 36.18 21.84 47.75
CA LEU A 37 37.02 23.05 47.63
C LEU A 37 38.34 22.85 48.38
N ARG A 38 39.48 23.11 47.73
CA ARG A 38 40.83 22.95 48.33
C ARG A 38 41.12 23.94 49.47
N ALA A 39 40.55 25.14 49.41
CA ALA A 39 40.88 26.25 50.31
C ALA A 39 39.93 26.40 51.51
N ARG A 40 38.80 25.66 51.55
CA ARG A 40 37.80 25.71 52.63
C ARG A 40 37.19 24.32 52.83
N PRO A 41 36.77 23.93 54.05
CA PRO A 41 36.13 22.65 54.32
C PRO A 41 34.68 22.60 53.82
N LEU A 42 34.48 22.92 52.54
CA LEU A 42 33.18 22.98 51.87
C LEU A 42 33.17 21.99 50.70
N VAL A 43 32.10 21.20 50.62
CA VAL A 43 31.84 20.26 49.51
C VAL A 43 30.53 20.67 48.86
N VAL A 44 30.56 20.88 47.55
CA VAL A 44 29.36 21.12 46.75
C VAL A 44 28.89 19.77 46.21
N LEU A 45 27.63 19.44 46.50
CA LEU A 45 26.97 18.22 46.03
C LEU A 45 25.77 18.62 45.19
N VAL A 46 25.67 18.07 43.98
CA VAL A 46 24.47 18.19 43.14
C VAL A 46 23.87 16.81 43.01
N GLU A 47 22.64 16.64 43.48
CA GLU A 47 21.87 15.39 43.33
C GLU A 47 20.66 15.66 42.42
N LEU A 48 20.52 14.86 41.36
CA LEU A 48 19.36 14.87 40.47
C LEU A 48 18.61 13.54 40.61
N PRO A 49 17.29 13.56 40.87
CA PRO A 49 16.50 12.34 40.97
C PRO A 49 16.51 11.58 39.65
N GLN A 50 16.98 10.34 39.64
CA GLN A 50 17.02 9.53 38.43
C GLN A 50 15.61 9.18 37.92
N ALA A 51 14.61 9.18 38.81
CA ALA A 51 13.21 8.98 38.45
C ALA A 51 12.69 10.13 37.58
N GLU A 52 13.05 11.38 37.90
CA GLU A 52 12.59 12.55 37.17
C GLU A 52 13.21 12.63 35.78
N LEU A 53 14.53 12.39 35.66
CA LEU A 53 15.21 12.32 34.37
C LEU A 53 14.61 11.22 33.47
N ARG A 54 14.31 10.05 34.05
CA ARG A 54 13.69 8.95 33.29
C ARG A 54 12.28 9.31 32.84
N ARG A 55 11.48 9.91 33.71
CA ARG A 55 10.10 10.27 33.40
C ARG A 55 10.04 11.34 32.32
N GLN A 56 10.87 12.37 32.41
CA GLN A 56 10.97 13.41 31.39
C GLN A 56 11.42 12.83 30.05
N TRP A 57 12.48 12.02 30.06
CA TRP A 57 12.97 11.36 28.84
C TRP A 57 11.92 10.42 28.22
N LEU A 58 11.18 9.66 29.03
CA LEU A 58 10.11 8.77 28.56
C LEU A 58 8.95 9.55 27.94
N LEU A 59 8.59 10.71 28.50
CA LEU A 59 7.54 11.57 27.94
C LEU A 59 7.99 12.16 26.60
N ASP A 60 9.22 12.70 26.52
CA ASP A 60 9.75 13.25 25.27
C ASP A 60 9.88 12.18 24.18
N VAL A 61 10.35 10.97 24.53
CA VAL A 61 10.44 9.84 23.61
C VAL A 61 9.06 9.38 23.14
N ARG A 62 8.05 9.38 24.01
CA ARG A 62 6.69 8.99 23.63
C ARG A 62 6.04 10.02 22.73
N ASP A 63 6.13 11.29 23.10
CA ASP A 63 5.42 12.37 22.44
C ASP A 63 6.03 12.70 21.06
N ILE A 64 7.33 12.42 20.85
CA ILE A 64 8.00 12.56 19.54
C ILE A 64 8.06 11.23 18.78
N GLY A 65 8.35 10.12 19.47
CA GLY A 65 8.59 8.82 18.85
C GLY A 65 7.34 8.19 18.25
N LEU A 66 6.20 8.24 18.96
CA LEU A 66 4.93 7.69 18.45
C LEU A 66 4.44 8.37 17.16
N PRO A 67 4.37 9.71 17.06
CA PRO A 67 3.92 10.34 15.82
C PRO A 67 4.89 10.08 14.66
N ALA A 68 6.21 10.07 14.90
CA ALA A 68 7.18 9.74 13.85
C ALA A 68 6.96 8.32 13.29
N LEU A 69 6.72 7.35 14.17
CA LEU A 69 6.46 5.96 13.79
C LEU A 69 5.12 5.80 13.07
N ALA A 70 4.10 6.55 13.49
CA ALA A 70 2.80 6.60 12.81
C ALA A 70 2.91 7.18 11.39
N ILE A 71 3.68 8.27 11.21
CA ILE A 71 3.93 8.86 9.89
C ILE A 71 4.67 7.88 8.99
N ALA A 72 5.72 7.22 9.49
CA ALA A 72 6.47 6.22 8.73
C ALA A 72 5.56 5.04 8.31
N ALA A 73 4.71 4.55 9.22
CA ALA A 73 3.74 3.51 8.92
C ALA A 73 2.72 3.96 7.86
N ALA A 74 2.20 5.19 7.96
CA ALA A 74 1.28 5.75 6.99
C ALA A 74 1.91 5.84 5.59
N LEU A 75 3.17 6.30 5.49
CA LEU A 75 3.91 6.33 4.23
C LEU A 75 4.13 4.94 3.63
N LEU A 76 4.45 3.94 4.46
CA LEU A 76 4.59 2.55 4.00
C LEU A 76 3.27 1.97 3.50
N VAL A 77 2.16 2.27 4.18
CA VAL A 77 0.82 1.86 3.74
C VAL A 77 0.47 2.51 2.41
N LEU A 78 0.66 3.82 2.29
CA LEU A 78 0.40 4.55 1.03
C LEU A 78 1.28 4.04 -0.12
N SER A 79 2.56 3.76 0.16
CA SER A 79 3.49 3.16 -0.80
C SER A 79 3.04 1.76 -1.24
N ASN A 80 2.62 0.90 -0.30
CA ASN A 80 2.10 -0.42 -0.61
C ASN A 80 0.81 -0.36 -1.44
N ILE A 81 -0.11 0.54 -1.09
CA ILE A 81 -1.36 0.75 -1.83
C ILE A 81 -1.03 1.23 -3.26
N GLY A 82 -0.11 2.18 -3.41
CA GLY A 82 0.35 2.65 -4.72
C GLY A 82 0.99 1.52 -5.54
N ALA A 83 1.88 0.74 -4.93
CA ALA A 83 2.54 -0.39 -5.57
C ALA A 83 1.53 -1.50 -5.97
N ALA A 84 0.55 -1.79 -5.13
CA ALA A 84 -0.53 -2.72 -5.42
C ALA A 84 -1.46 -2.20 -6.53
N ALA A 85 -1.77 -0.90 -6.54
CA ALA A 85 -2.59 -0.26 -7.57
C ALA A 85 -1.92 -0.29 -8.95
N LEU A 86 -0.60 -0.13 -9.01
CA LEU A 86 0.17 -0.27 -10.24
C LEU A 86 0.16 -1.72 -10.75
N ARG A 87 0.35 -2.72 -9.87
CA ARG A 87 0.27 -4.15 -10.25
C ARG A 87 -1.14 -4.59 -10.65
N GLY A 88 -2.17 -3.94 -10.13
CA GLY A 88 -3.57 -4.23 -10.49
C GLY A 88 -3.93 -3.76 -11.90
N ARG A 89 -3.39 -2.62 -12.35
CA ARG A 89 -3.70 -2.04 -13.66
C ARG A 89 -3.30 -2.94 -14.82
N GLU A 90 -2.19 -3.66 -14.71
CA GLU A 90 -1.73 -4.59 -15.75
C GLU A 90 -2.73 -5.76 -15.94
N ARG A 91 -3.39 -6.21 -14.88
CA ARG A 91 -4.35 -7.32 -14.96
C ARG A 91 -5.65 -6.89 -15.63
N THR A 92 -6.09 -5.66 -15.40
CA THR A 92 -7.35 -5.16 -15.99
C THR A 92 -7.21 -4.87 -17.48
N THR A 93 -6.08 -4.34 -17.93
CA THR A 93 -5.82 -4.16 -19.37
C THR A 93 -5.66 -5.49 -20.09
N LEU A 94 -4.88 -6.42 -19.55
CA LEU A 94 -4.71 -7.74 -20.16
C LEU A 94 -6.02 -8.55 -20.23
N ALA A 95 -6.86 -8.46 -19.20
CA ALA A 95 -8.18 -9.11 -19.21
C ALA A 95 -9.12 -8.48 -20.25
N LEU A 96 -9.08 -7.16 -20.42
CA LEU A 96 -9.89 -6.45 -21.40
C LEU A 96 -9.42 -6.76 -22.83
N ASP A 97 -8.11 -6.80 -23.07
CA ASP A 97 -7.55 -7.11 -24.39
C ASP A 97 -7.81 -8.57 -24.78
N ALA A 98 -7.66 -9.52 -23.84
CA ALA A 98 -8.04 -10.91 -24.08
C ALA A 98 -9.53 -11.08 -24.38
N ALA A 99 -10.41 -10.34 -23.69
CA ALA A 99 -11.85 -10.35 -23.96
C ALA A 99 -12.17 -9.76 -25.34
N ARG A 100 -11.51 -8.67 -25.74
CA ARG A 100 -11.63 -8.07 -27.08
C ARG A 100 -11.16 -9.01 -28.19
N HIS A 101 -10.02 -9.68 -27.99
CA HIS A 101 -9.52 -10.65 -28.96
C HIS A 101 -10.49 -11.82 -29.15
N ARG A 102 -11.03 -12.39 -28.05
CA ARG A 102 -12.04 -13.44 -28.15
C ARG A 102 -13.35 -12.97 -28.80
N ALA A 103 -13.77 -11.74 -28.53
CA ALA A 103 -14.95 -11.16 -29.18
C ALA A 103 -14.73 -10.97 -30.69
N ALA A 104 -13.57 -10.44 -31.09
CA ALA A 104 -13.21 -10.27 -32.49
C ALA A 104 -13.00 -11.62 -33.22
N GLU A 105 -12.47 -12.63 -32.55
CA GLU A 105 -12.36 -13.99 -33.10
C GLU A 105 -13.74 -14.64 -33.27
N ARG A 106 -14.63 -14.52 -32.28
CA ARG A 106 -16.03 -14.96 -32.39
C ARG A 106 -16.77 -14.25 -33.51
N GLU A 107 -16.54 -12.94 -33.68
CA GLU A 107 -17.16 -12.16 -34.75
C GLU A 107 -16.63 -12.57 -36.12
N ARG A 108 -15.33 -12.89 -36.24
CA ARG A 108 -14.74 -13.46 -37.46
C ARG A 108 -15.18 -14.89 -37.72
N GLU A 109 -15.32 -15.73 -36.70
CA GLU A 109 -15.79 -17.11 -36.81
C GLU A 109 -17.28 -17.12 -37.19
N LEU A 110 -18.09 -16.26 -36.57
CA LEU A 110 -19.47 -16.02 -36.98
C LEU A 110 -19.53 -15.49 -38.41
N ASN A 111 -18.74 -14.49 -38.79
CA ASN A 111 -18.72 -13.99 -40.17
C ASN A 111 -18.17 -15.01 -41.18
N ALA A 112 -17.25 -15.90 -40.78
CA ALA A 112 -16.76 -16.98 -41.63
C ALA A 112 -17.79 -18.09 -41.78
N ILE A 113 -18.54 -18.41 -40.72
CA ILE A 113 -19.67 -19.34 -40.76
C ILE A 113 -20.83 -18.72 -41.55
N PHE A 114 -21.19 -17.45 -41.32
CA PHE A 114 -22.21 -16.74 -42.11
C PHE A 114 -21.78 -16.55 -43.57
N GLY A 115 -20.48 -16.35 -43.83
CA GLY A 115 -19.90 -16.34 -45.17
C GLY A 115 -19.83 -17.73 -45.81
N SER A 116 -19.84 -18.80 -45.00
CA SER A 116 -19.92 -20.20 -45.46
C SER A 116 -21.32 -20.79 -45.37
N VAL A 117 -22.32 -20.08 -44.85
CA VAL A 117 -23.73 -20.44 -44.99
C VAL A 117 -24.09 -20.09 -46.41
N GLN A 118 -23.86 -21.09 -47.26
CA GLN A 118 -24.26 -21.17 -48.66
C GLN A 118 -25.79 -21.26 -48.82
N ASP A 119 -26.58 -20.82 -47.85
CA ASP A 119 -28.02 -20.97 -47.88
C ASP A 119 -28.68 -19.75 -48.53
N LEU A 120 -29.48 -20.04 -49.54
CA LEU A 120 -30.34 -19.08 -50.20
C LEU A 120 -31.38 -18.56 -49.18
N LEU A 121 -31.13 -17.38 -48.61
CA LEU A 121 -32.10 -16.73 -47.73
C LEU A 121 -33.14 -15.99 -48.56
N PHE A 122 -34.40 -16.43 -48.48
CA PHE A 122 -35.57 -15.75 -49.03
C PHE A 122 -36.63 -15.57 -47.94
N ARG A 123 -37.38 -14.46 -48.01
CA ARG A 123 -38.53 -14.19 -47.15
C ARG A 123 -39.75 -14.03 -48.03
N THR A 124 -40.86 -14.67 -47.72
CA THR A 124 -42.13 -14.49 -48.45
C THR A 124 -43.18 -13.76 -47.62
N ASP A 125 -44.19 -13.19 -48.29
CA ASP A 125 -45.40 -12.69 -47.64
C ASP A 125 -46.43 -13.80 -47.40
N TYR A 126 -47.55 -13.47 -46.76
CA TYR A 126 -48.66 -14.40 -46.49
C TYR A 126 -49.31 -15.00 -47.75
N SER A 127 -49.01 -14.45 -48.93
CA SER A 127 -49.48 -14.94 -50.24
C SER A 127 -48.42 -15.76 -50.98
N GLY A 128 -47.26 -16.01 -50.35
CA GLY A 128 -46.17 -16.81 -50.92
C GLY A 128 -45.23 -16.05 -51.85
N ARG A 129 -45.31 -14.72 -51.93
CA ARG A 129 -44.44 -13.91 -52.81
C ARG A 129 -43.15 -13.50 -52.11
N VAL A 130 -42.01 -13.62 -52.78
CA VAL A 130 -40.70 -13.27 -52.22
C VAL A 130 -40.59 -11.76 -51.97
N THR A 131 -40.45 -11.35 -50.71
CA THR A 131 -40.28 -9.96 -50.25
C THR A 131 -38.82 -9.58 -49.99
N PHE A 132 -37.94 -10.56 -49.82
CA PHE A 132 -36.51 -10.34 -49.64
C PHE A 132 -35.74 -11.58 -50.11
N ILE A 133 -34.62 -11.39 -50.80
CA ILE A 133 -33.69 -12.45 -51.16
C ILE A 133 -32.26 -11.92 -51.13
N ASN A 134 -31.33 -12.68 -50.56
CA ASN A 134 -29.92 -12.26 -50.43
C ASN A 134 -29.21 -12.23 -51.79
N GLU A 135 -28.17 -11.41 -51.94
CA GLU A 135 -27.40 -11.22 -53.19
C GLU A 135 -26.78 -12.52 -53.73
N ARG A 136 -26.67 -13.55 -52.89
CA ARG A 136 -26.27 -14.90 -53.33
C ARG A 136 -27.19 -15.49 -54.39
N TYR A 137 -28.49 -15.13 -54.42
CA TYR A 137 -29.39 -15.51 -55.50
C TYR A 137 -28.88 -15.05 -56.86
N ALA A 138 -28.34 -13.83 -56.94
CA ALA A 138 -27.82 -13.31 -58.20
C ALA A 138 -26.56 -14.06 -58.66
N GLN A 139 -25.74 -14.50 -57.71
CA GLN A 139 -24.53 -15.30 -58.00
C GLN A 139 -24.86 -16.73 -58.44
N LEU A 140 -25.94 -17.34 -57.93
CA LEU A 140 -26.34 -18.72 -58.26
C LEU A 140 -27.27 -18.82 -59.48
N SER A 141 -28.26 -17.93 -59.59
CA SER A 141 -29.26 -17.95 -60.67
C SER A 141 -28.81 -17.19 -61.92
N GLY A 142 -27.74 -16.38 -61.81
CA GLY A 142 -27.29 -15.49 -62.89
C GLY A 142 -28.22 -14.30 -63.17
N HIS A 143 -29.32 -14.16 -62.40
CA HIS A 143 -30.31 -13.11 -62.58
C HIS A 143 -30.28 -12.14 -61.40
N PRO A 144 -30.39 -10.82 -61.62
CA PRO A 144 -30.35 -9.85 -60.53
C PRO A 144 -31.50 -10.08 -59.53
N VAL A 145 -31.23 -9.80 -58.25
CA VAL A 145 -32.17 -9.95 -57.12
C VAL A 145 -33.53 -9.29 -57.39
N SER A 146 -33.54 -8.16 -58.10
CA SER A 146 -34.75 -7.43 -58.49
C SER A 146 -35.74 -8.27 -59.31
N HIS A 147 -35.27 -9.31 -60.01
CA HIS A 147 -36.12 -10.18 -60.82
C HIS A 147 -36.79 -11.30 -60.00
N ALA A 148 -36.27 -11.62 -58.81
CA ALA A 148 -36.84 -12.63 -57.92
C ALA A 148 -37.88 -12.08 -56.94
N LEU A 149 -37.88 -10.76 -56.71
CA LEU A 149 -38.81 -10.11 -55.78
C LEU A 149 -40.23 -10.09 -56.36
N GLY A 150 -41.20 -10.58 -55.60
CA GLY A 150 -42.62 -10.61 -55.95
C GLY A 150 -43.10 -11.85 -56.71
N LEU A 151 -42.18 -12.75 -57.10
CA LEU A 151 -42.54 -14.04 -57.68
C LEU A 151 -43.10 -14.99 -56.61
N PRO A 152 -44.12 -15.79 -56.95
CA PRO A 152 -44.49 -16.93 -56.13
C PRO A 152 -43.35 -17.96 -56.17
N LEU A 153 -43.05 -18.57 -55.02
CA LEU A 153 -42.17 -19.74 -54.94
C LEU A 153 -42.77 -20.95 -55.64
#